data_AF-A0A7Y1XC14-F1
#
_entry.id   AF-A0A7Y1XC14-F1
#
_cell.length_a   1.000
_cell.length_b   1.000
_cell.length_c   1.000
_cell.angle_alpha   90.00
_cell.angle_beta   90.00
_cell.angle_gamma   90.00
#
_symmetry.space_group_name_H-M   'P 1'
#
loop_
_entity.id
_entity.type
_entity.pdbx_description
1 polymer ?
#
loop_
_entity_poly.entity_id
_entity_poly.type
_entity_poly.pdbx_seq_one_letter_code
_entity_poly.pdbx_strand_id
1 'polypeptide(L)' 'FPDKVTAFRKDMIVHGKFGEECPVCGSPVQRIVYASNETNYCAGCQTGGKILADRSLSRLLKDDYPRRLEDLEG' A
#
# COMPACT_ATOMS: atom_id res chain seq x y z
N PHE A 1 -2.58 16.30 17.02
CA PHE A 1 -1.72 15.31 16.32
C PHE A 1 -0.43 15.20 17.14
N PRO A 2 0.21 14.04 17.37
CA PRO A 2 1.25 13.97 18.39
C PRO A 2 2.56 14.63 17.89
N ASP A 3 3.06 15.60 18.66
CA ASP A 3 4.18 16.48 18.27
C ASP A 3 5.57 15.78 18.27
N LYS A 4 5.64 14.50 18.65
CA LYS A 4 6.90 13.73 18.80
C LYS A 4 6.95 12.44 17.99
N VAL A 5 6.11 12.27 16.96
CA VAL A 5 6.23 11.13 16.03
C VAL A 5 7.03 11.57 14.81
N THR A 6 8.34 11.30 14.82
CA THR A 6 9.27 11.60 13.70
C THR A 6 9.16 10.61 12.53
N ALA A 7 8.20 9.67 12.60
CA ALA A 7 8.01 8.60 11.63
C ALA A 7 7.47 9.10 10.28
N PHE A 8 6.83 10.27 10.23
CA PHE A 8 6.28 10.83 9.00
C PHE A 8 7.09 12.05 8.57
N ARG A 9 7.97 11.85 7.58
CA ARG A 9 8.75 12.92 6.96
C ARG A 9 8.19 13.20 5.58
N LYS A 10 8.15 14.46 5.16
CA LYS A 10 7.64 14.87 3.84
C LYS A 10 8.37 14.17 2.68
N ASP A 11 9.65 13.89 2.88
CA ASP A 11 10.52 13.27 1.87
C ASP A 11 10.26 11.75 1.71
N MET A 12 9.46 11.13 2.59
CA MET A 12 9.08 9.75 2.42
C MET A 12 8.08 9.62 1.26
N ILE A 13 8.43 8.81 0.28
CA ILE A 13 7.68 8.71 -0.98
C ILE A 13 6.35 7.98 -0.80
N VAL A 14 6.32 6.89 -0.02
CA VAL A 14 5.13 6.01 0.12
C VAL A 14 4.64 5.85 1.57
N HIS A 15 5.49 6.08 2.58
CA HIS A 15 5.12 5.84 3.98
C HIS A 15 3.99 6.77 4.43
N GLY A 16 2.86 6.20 4.86
CA GLY A 16 1.69 6.96 5.30
C GLY A 16 0.83 7.54 4.17
N LYS A 17 1.11 7.17 2.91
CA LYS A 17 0.49 7.76 1.71
C LYS A 17 -0.43 6.77 0.98
N PHE A 18 -1.04 5.82 1.70
CA PHE A 18 -1.96 4.85 1.10
C PHE A 18 -3.07 5.56 0.31
N GLY A 19 -3.29 5.13 -0.94
CA GLY A 19 -4.27 5.72 -1.85
C GLY A 19 -3.79 6.98 -2.58
N GLU A 20 -2.69 7.61 -2.17
CA GLU A 20 -2.09 8.73 -2.93
C GLU A 20 -1.38 8.20 -4.18
N GLU A 21 -1.24 9.05 -5.20
CA GLU A 21 -0.52 8.73 -6.42
C GLU A 21 0.98 8.57 -6.16
N CYS A 22 1.57 7.50 -6.68
CA CYS A 22 3.01 7.35 -6.68
C CYS A 22 3.64 8.43 -7.59
N PRO A 23 4.61 9.24 -7.10
CA PRO A 23 5.21 10.30 -7.92
C PRO A 23 6.10 9.78 -9.06
N VAL A 24 6.34 8.47 -9.14
CA VAL A 24 7.14 7.85 -10.20
C VAL A 24 6.27 7.30 -11.32
N CYS A 25 5.22 6.53 -11.01
CA CYS A 25 4.41 5.82 -12.00
C CYS A 25 2.91 6.17 -11.99
N GLY A 26 2.47 7.08 -11.12
CA GLY A 26 1.07 7.49 -10.98
C GLY A 26 0.15 6.46 -10.30
N SER A 27 0.53 5.19 -10.23
CA SER A 27 -0.29 4.15 -9.60
C SER A 27 -0.55 4.46 -8.11
N PRO A 28 -1.75 4.12 -7.60
CA PRO A 28 -2.07 4.36 -6.20
C PRO A 28 -1.15 3.56 -5.27
N VAL A 29 -0.61 4.21 -4.25
CA VAL A 29 0.18 3.56 -3.20
C VAL A 29 -0.71 2.58 -2.45
N GLN A 30 -0.21 1.36 -2.31
CA GLN A 30 -0.87 0.23 -1.67
C GLN A 30 -0.37 0.04 -0.24
N ARG A 31 -1.16 -0.69 0.56
CA ARG A 31 -0.87 -0.96 1.96
C ARG A 31 -1.10 -2.42 2.29
N ILE A 32 -0.22 -2.97 3.13
CA ILE A 32 -0.46 -4.22 3.85
C ILE A 32 -0.26 -4.04 5.35
N VAL A 33 -0.98 -4.83 6.12
CA VAL A 33 -0.79 -4.99 7.56
C VAL A 33 -0.29 -6.40 7.84
N TYR A 34 0.79 -6.50 8.60
CA TYR A 34 1.31 -7.76 9.10
C TYR A 34 1.61 -7.66 10.59
N ALA A 35 0.86 -8.46 11.38
CA ALA A 35 0.90 -8.41 12.84
C ALA A 35 0.62 -6.96 13.34
N SER A 36 1.58 -6.35 14.03
CA SER A 36 1.47 -4.99 14.55
C SER A 36 2.09 -3.93 13.62
N ASN A 37 2.55 -4.31 12.42
CA ASN A 37 3.23 -3.40 11.50
C ASN A 37 2.38 -3.14 10.25
N GLU A 38 2.45 -1.89 9.78
CA GLU A 38 1.91 -1.46 8.50
C GLU A 38 3.05 -1.19 7.52
N THR A 39 2.86 -1.52 6.25
CA THR A 39 3.79 -1.18 5.18
C THR A 39 3.04 -0.58 4.01
N ASN A 40 3.48 0.59 3.56
CA ASN A 40 2.99 1.25 2.37
C ASN A 40 4.02 1.09 1.24
N TYR A 41 3.55 0.83 0.02
CA TYR A 41 4.39 0.52 -1.13
C TYR A 41 3.70 0.90 -2.44
N CYS A 42 4.47 1.21 -3.48
CA CYS A 42 3.94 1.33 -4.83
C CYS A 42 4.01 -0.05 -5.52
N ALA A 43 2.85 -0.63 -5.86
CA ALA A 43 2.83 -1.92 -6.54
C ALA A 43 3.47 -1.85 -7.94
N GLY A 44 3.32 -0.74 -8.67
CA GLY A 44 3.90 -0.57 -10.00
C GLY A 44 5.43 -0.62 -9.95
N CYS A 45 6.04 0.23 -9.12
CA CYS A 45 7.50 0.34 -9.02
C CYS A 45 8.17 -0.80 -8.25
N GLN A 46 7.56 -1.30 -7.16
CA GLN A 46 8.27 -2.19 -6.22
C GLN A 46 7.97 -3.67 -6.45
N THR A 47 6.85 -4.00 -7.09
CA THR A 47 6.40 -5.39 -7.25
C THR A 47 5.95 -5.72 -8.67
N GLY A 48 6.22 -4.85 -9.66
CA GLY A 48 5.85 -5.08 -11.05
C GLY A 48 4.33 -5.20 -11.26
N GLY A 49 3.56 -4.43 -10.49
CA GLY A 49 2.10 -4.41 -10.50
C GLY A 49 1.43 -5.49 -9.66
N LYS A 50 2.17 -6.32 -8.92
CA LYS A 50 1.59 -7.34 -8.03
C LYS A 50 1.09 -6.71 -6.72
N ILE A 51 -0.15 -7.00 -6.32
CA ILE A 51 -0.67 -6.67 -4.99
C ILE A 51 -0.19 -7.73 -4.00
N LEU A 52 0.48 -7.27 -2.94
CA LEU A 52 0.89 -8.10 -1.81
C LEU A 52 -0.32 -8.43 -0.94
N ALA A 53 -0.38 -9.65 -0.42
CA ALA A 53 -1.50 -10.10 0.41
C ALA A 53 -1.54 -9.31 1.73
N ASP A 54 -2.60 -8.54 1.93
CA ASP A 54 -2.92 -7.96 3.23
C ASP A 54 -3.49 -9.02 4.16
N ARG A 55 -2.87 -9.23 5.34
CA ARG A 55 -3.23 -10.34 6.24
C ARG A 55 -4.70 -10.33 6.66
N SER A 56 -5.29 -9.15 6.83
CA SER A 56 -6.70 -8.99 7.20
C SER A 56 -7.63 -9.19 6.01
N LEU A 57 -7.47 -8.36 4.98
CA LEU A 57 -8.39 -8.28 3.84
C LEU A 57 -8.27 -9.50 2.93
N SER A 58 -7.07 -10.03 2.70
CA SER A 58 -6.92 -11.23 1.86
C SER A 58 -7.58 -12.46 2.49
N ARG A 59 -7.67 -12.51 3.83
CA ARG A 59 -8.38 -13.58 4.54
C ARG A 59 -9.90 -13.40 4.50
N LEU A 60 -10.36 -12.15 4.55
CA LEU A 60 -11.78 -11.82 4.49
C LEU A 60 -12.35 -12.05 3.09
N LEU A 61 -11.67 -11.51 2.07
CA LEU A 61 -12.12 -11.49 0.67
C LEU A 61 -11.74 -12.75 -0.11
N LYS A 62 -10.71 -13.48 0.33
CA LYS A 62 -10.24 -14.73 -0.31
C LYS A 62 -9.96 -14.55 -1.82
N ASP A 63 -10.81 -15.11 -2.66
CA ASP A 63 -10.66 -15.11 -4.12
C ASP A 63 -10.98 -13.73 -4.72
N ASP A 64 -11.78 -12.93 -4.02
CA ASP A 64 -12.13 -11.55 -4.41
C ASP A 64 -11.03 -10.54 -4.03
N TYR A 65 -9.94 -10.98 -3.39
CA TYR A 65 -8.82 -10.10 -3.08
C TYR A 65 -7.96 -9.83 -4.33
N PRO A 66 -7.71 -8.56 -4.70
CA PRO A 66 -6.99 -8.22 -5.93
C PRO A 66 -5.56 -8.77 -5.90
N ARG A 67 -5.09 -9.28 -7.04
CA ARG A 67 -3.73 -9.85 -7.19
C ARG A 67 -2.81 -8.94 -7.98
N ARG A 68 -3.38 -8.05 -8.79
CA ARG A 68 -2.71 -7.09 -9.66
C ARG A 68 -3.30 -5.70 -9.48
N LEU A 69 -2.52 -4.68 -9.84
CA LEU A 69 -3.00 -3.29 -9.89
C LEU A 69 -4.23 -3.14 -10.81
N GLU A 70 -4.23 -3.85 -11.93
CA GLU A 70 -5.33 -3.86 -12.90
C GLU A 70 -6.65 -4.36 -12.29
N ASP A 71 -6.59 -5.19 -11.25
CA ASP A 71 -7.77 -5.76 -10.60
C ASP A 71 -8.44 -4.77 -9.63
N LEU A 72 -7.81 -3.62 -9.33
CA LEU A 72 -8.32 -2.67 -8.34
C LEU A 72 -9.54 -1.86 -8.80
N GLU A 73 -9.81 -1.82 -10.10
CA GLU A 73 -10.96 -1.11 -10.70
C GLU A 73 -12.21 -2.00 -10.83
N GLY A 74 -12.19 -3.20 -10.23
CA GLY A 74 -13.31 -4.15 -10.21
C GLY A 74 -14.46 -3.79 -9.28
#